data_AF-A0A2G5CX14-F1
#
_entry.id   AF-A0A2G5CX14-F1
#
_cell.length_a   1.000
_cell.length_b   1.000
_cell.length_c   1.000
_cell.angle_alpha   90.00
_cell.angle_beta   90.00
_cell.angle_gamma   90.00
#
_symmetry.space_group_name_H-M   'P 1'
#
loop_
_entity.id
_entity.type
_entity.pdbx_description
1 polymer ?
#
loop_
_entity_poly.entity_id
_entity_poly.type
_entity_poly.pdbx_seq_one_letter_code
_entity_poly.pdbx_strand_id
1 'polypeptide(L)'
;MSDLEAPLRPKRKKVWVDYFVKFRWIIVIFVVLPISCTMYFLTYLGDVRSESKSFKRRQKEHDENVKKVVKRLKQRNPSKDGLVCTARKPYIAVGMRNVDYKRARHFEVDLSEFRNVLDIDRERMIARVEPLVNMGQISRVTVPMNLSLEVVAELDDLTVGGLINGYGIEGSSHLYGLFSDTVVAYEIVLADGRVVRATKDNEYSDLFYAIPWSQGTLGLLVSAEIRLIPVKEYMKVTYQPVIGNLKDLAQAYIDSFAPRDGDPEKIPDFVETMIYTPTEGVCMTGKYASKEEAKKKGNVINQVGWWFKPWFYQHAQKALEKGEFVEYIPTRDYYHRHTRCLYWEGKLILPFADQWWFRWTLGWLMPPKVSLLKATQGESIRNYYHEMHVIQDMLVPLYKVGEALEFAHREMEHNKE
;
A
#
# COMPACT_ATOMS: atom_id res chain seq x y z
N MET A 1 42.20 6.22 10.92
CA MET A 1 41.43 5.69 9.77
C MET A 1 41.82 4.24 9.52
N SER A 2 41.57 3.32 10.47
CA SER A 2 41.96 1.90 10.31
C SER A 2 40.91 0.89 10.80
N ASP A 3 39.69 1.31 11.15
CA ASP A 3 38.66 0.41 11.70
C ASP A 3 37.43 0.25 10.77
N LEU A 4 37.61 0.44 9.46
CA LEU A 4 36.52 0.29 8.47
C LEU A 4 36.66 -0.96 7.58
N GLU A 5 37.71 -1.77 7.74
CA GLU A 5 37.94 -2.97 6.90
C GLU A 5 37.53 -4.29 7.59
N ALA A 6 37.08 -4.25 8.84
CA ALA A 6 36.50 -5.44 9.46
C ALA A 6 35.03 -5.60 9.02
N PRO A 7 34.62 -6.72 8.40
CA PRO A 7 33.21 -6.96 8.13
C PRO A 7 32.45 -6.90 9.46
N LEU A 8 31.53 -5.94 9.57
CA LEU A 8 30.78 -5.64 10.81
C LEU A 8 29.94 -6.83 11.31
N ARG A 9 29.75 -7.88 10.51
CA ARG A 9 29.05 -9.10 10.90
C ARG A 9 29.74 -10.37 10.38
N PRO A 10 30.08 -11.34 11.25
CA PRO A 10 30.64 -12.62 10.81
C PRO A 10 29.62 -13.45 10.01
N LYS A 11 30.10 -14.27 9.04
CA LYS A 11 29.25 -15.23 8.29
C LYS A 11 28.55 -16.18 9.28
N ARG A 12 27.21 -16.10 9.33
CA ARG A 12 26.35 -16.86 10.24
C ARG A 12 26.30 -18.33 9.85
N LYS A 13 26.41 -19.24 10.83
CA LYS A 13 26.20 -20.68 10.63
C LYS A 13 24.73 -20.97 10.30
N LYS A 14 24.46 -21.80 9.29
CA LYS A 14 23.11 -22.29 8.96
C LYS A 14 22.54 -23.06 10.16
N VAL A 15 21.33 -22.71 10.58
CA VAL A 15 20.62 -23.30 11.73
C VAL A 15 19.37 -24.03 11.22
N TRP A 16 18.79 -24.92 12.02
CA TRP A 16 17.50 -25.57 11.74
C TRP A 16 16.39 -24.61 11.26
N VAL A 17 16.41 -23.35 11.71
CA VAL A 17 15.48 -22.31 11.26
C VAL A 17 15.56 -22.06 9.75
N ASP A 18 16.77 -22.08 9.16
CA ASP A 18 16.96 -21.91 7.70
C ASP A 18 16.24 -23.02 6.91
N TYR A 19 16.24 -24.25 7.46
CA TYR A 19 15.52 -25.37 6.86
C TYR A 19 14.01 -25.16 6.93
N PHE A 20 13.46 -24.77 8.09
CA PHE A 20 12.04 -24.47 8.22
C PHE A 20 11.57 -23.33 7.31
N VAL A 21 12.39 -22.29 7.15
CA VAL A 21 12.10 -21.20 6.20
C VAL A 21 12.07 -21.72 4.76
N LYS A 22 13.02 -22.59 4.39
CA LYS A 22 13.07 -23.20 3.05
C LYS A 22 11.84 -24.03 2.70
N PHE A 23 11.23 -24.72 3.67
CA PHE A 23 10.01 -25.54 3.46
C PHE A 23 8.71 -24.82 3.80
N ARG A 24 8.79 -23.55 4.20
CA ARG A 24 7.64 -22.74 4.60
C ARG A 24 6.57 -22.66 3.51
N TRP A 25 6.97 -22.71 2.24
CA TRP A 25 6.05 -22.71 1.10
C TRP A 25 4.97 -23.79 1.21
N ILE A 26 5.23 -24.93 1.87
CA ILE A 26 4.24 -26.00 2.08
C ILE A 26 3.07 -25.47 2.93
N ILE A 27 3.37 -24.87 4.08
CA ILE A 27 2.35 -24.26 4.96
C ILE A 27 1.65 -23.12 4.20
N VAL A 28 2.40 -22.35 3.42
CA VAL A 28 1.81 -21.25 2.65
C VAL A 28 0.79 -21.78 1.64
N ILE A 29 1.12 -22.82 0.87
CA ILE A 29 0.22 -23.37 -0.16
C ILE A 29 -0.99 -24.07 0.45
N PHE A 30 -0.79 -24.94 1.43
CA PHE A 30 -1.87 -25.82 1.91
C PHE A 30 -2.69 -25.22 3.05
N VAL A 31 -2.20 -24.18 3.72
CA VAL A 31 -2.89 -23.54 4.85
C VAL A 31 -3.13 -22.06 4.60
N VAL A 32 -2.07 -21.29 4.34
CA VAL A 32 -2.19 -19.82 4.28
C VAL A 32 -3.03 -19.38 3.08
N LEU A 33 -2.75 -19.90 1.88
CA LEU A 33 -3.43 -19.50 0.64
C LEU A 33 -4.95 -19.82 0.66
N PRO A 34 -5.40 -21.05 0.99
CA PRO A 34 -6.83 -21.36 1.06
C PRO A 34 -7.59 -20.54 2.10
N ILE A 35 -7.00 -20.36 3.29
CA ILE A 35 -7.61 -19.54 4.35
C ILE A 35 -7.63 -18.08 3.92
N SER A 36 -6.55 -17.56 3.31
CA SER A 36 -6.49 -16.19 2.80
C SER A 36 -7.57 -15.95 1.76
N CYS A 37 -7.70 -16.84 0.77
CA CYS A 37 -8.75 -16.77 -0.25
C CYS A 37 -10.14 -16.74 0.38
N THR A 38 -10.40 -17.59 1.37
CA THR A 38 -11.66 -17.61 2.13
C THR A 38 -11.89 -16.30 2.87
N MET A 39 -10.88 -15.76 3.56
CA MET A 39 -10.98 -14.49 4.28
C MET A 39 -11.25 -13.32 3.34
N TYR A 40 -10.58 -13.26 2.18
CA TYR A 40 -10.83 -12.24 1.16
C TYR A 40 -12.25 -12.37 0.60
N PHE A 41 -12.71 -13.58 0.33
CA PHE A 41 -14.08 -13.81 -0.15
C PHE A 41 -15.13 -13.38 0.87
N LEU A 42 -14.99 -13.76 2.14
CA LEU A 42 -15.89 -13.33 3.22
C LEU A 42 -15.88 -11.82 3.42
N THR A 43 -14.69 -11.23 3.33
CA THR A 43 -14.49 -9.78 3.38
C THR A 43 -15.23 -9.08 2.25
N TYR A 44 -15.05 -9.56 1.01
CA TYR A 44 -15.72 -9.06 -0.18
C TYR A 44 -17.25 -9.16 -0.04
N LEU A 45 -17.78 -10.29 0.45
CA LEU A 45 -19.22 -10.41 0.71
C LEU A 45 -19.71 -9.40 1.75
N GLY A 46 -18.92 -9.15 2.79
CA GLY A 46 -19.21 -8.10 3.78
C GLY A 46 -19.27 -6.71 3.17
N ASP A 47 -18.27 -6.37 2.33
CA ASP A 47 -18.21 -5.09 1.65
C ASP A 47 -19.42 -4.90 0.70
N VAL A 48 -19.73 -5.90 -0.14
CA VAL A 48 -20.87 -5.84 -1.07
C VAL A 48 -22.20 -5.70 -0.33
N ARG A 49 -22.34 -6.38 0.83
CA ARG A 49 -23.52 -6.22 1.70
C ARG A 49 -23.60 -4.84 2.34
N SER A 50 -22.47 -4.18 2.61
CA SER A 50 -22.47 -2.80 3.08
C SER A 50 -22.80 -1.83 1.95
N GLU A 51 -22.18 -2.02 0.78
CA GLU A 51 -22.37 -1.22 -0.43
C GLU A 51 -23.81 -1.24 -0.94
N SER A 52 -24.56 -2.34 -0.72
CA SER A 52 -25.98 -2.42 -1.05
C SER A 52 -26.89 -1.58 -0.15
N LYS A 53 -26.39 -1.11 1.01
CA LYS A 53 -27.11 -0.20 1.90
C LYS A 53 -27.02 1.23 1.37
N SER A 54 -28.10 1.99 1.56
CA SER A 54 -28.06 3.44 1.30
C SER A 54 -27.02 4.14 2.17
N PHE A 55 -26.48 5.26 1.66
CA PHE A 55 -25.54 6.09 2.42
C PHE A 55 -26.13 6.54 3.77
N LYS A 56 -27.43 6.90 3.80
CA LYS A 56 -28.14 7.24 5.04
C LYS A 56 -28.08 6.13 6.09
N ARG A 57 -28.22 4.86 5.68
CA ARG A 57 -28.13 3.72 6.59
C ARG A 57 -26.71 3.50 7.09
N ARG A 58 -25.70 3.61 6.21
CA ARG A 58 -24.29 3.52 6.59
C ARG A 58 -23.87 4.63 7.55
N GLN A 59 -24.35 5.86 7.33
CA GLN A 59 -24.13 6.97 8.25
C GLN A 59 -24.74 6.71 9.63
N LYS A 60 -25.95 6.15 9.69
CA LYS A 60 -26.57 5.78 10.97
C LYS A 60 -25.75 4.71 11.72
N GLU A 61 -25.29 3.68 11.01
CA GLU A 61 -24.43 2.63 11.58
C GLU A 61 -23.09 3.21 12.07
N HIS A 62 -22.51 4.15 11.32
CA HIS A 62 -21.33 4.91 11.74
C HIS A 62 -21.57 5.66 13.06
N ASP A 63 -22.63 6.46 13.14
CA ASP A 63 -22.95 7.25 14.34
C ASP A 63 -23.18 6.36 15.57
N GLU A 64 -23.81 5.20 15.38
CA GLU A 64 -23.98 4.18 16.43
C GLU A 64 -22.64 3.61 16.88
N ASN A 65 -21.73 3.31 15.96
CA ASN A 65 -20.40 2.80 16.26
C ASN A 65 -19.53 3.85 16.98
N VAL A 66 -19.59 5.12 16.59
CA VAL A 66 -18.92 6.22 17.30
C VAL A 66 -19.41 6.31 18.75
N LYS A 67 -20.72 6.17 18.99
CA LYS A 67 -21.27 6.13 20.36
C LYS A 67 -20.74 4.94 21.16
N LYS A 68 -20.57 3.76 20.57
CA LYS A 68 -19.95 2.59 21.23
C LYS A 68 -18.51 2.89 21.63
N VAL A 69 -17.72 3.50 20.75
CA VAL A 69 -16.34 3.91 21.01
C VAL A 69 -16.27 4.90 22.18
N VAL A 70 -17.08 5.96 22.15
CA VAL A 70 -17.14 6.96 23.23
C VAL A 70 -17.57 6.32 24.55
N LYS A 71 -18.59 5.45 24.54
CA LYS A 71 -19.04 4.72 25.73
C LYS A 71 -17.92 3.84 26.28
N ARG A 72 -17.18 3.14 25.42
CA ARG A 72 -16.04 2.31 25.82
C ARG A 72 -14.94 3.14 26.45
N LEU A 73 -14.58 4.29 25.86
CA LEU A 73 -13.57 5.19 26.42
C LEU A 73 -13.95 5.73 27.79
N LYS A 74 -15.22 6.07 28.02
CA LYS A 74 -15.72 6.54 29.33
C LYS A 74 -15.62 5.50 30.45
N GLN A 75 -15.49 4.22 30.12
CA GLN A 75 -15.27 3.15 31.10
C GLN A 75 -13.81 3.05 31.55
N ARG A 76 -12.89 3.73 30.87
CA ARG A 76 -11.47 3.69 31.21
C ARG A 76 -11.22 4.37 32.54
N ASN A 77 -10.51 3.68 33.43
CA ASN A 77 -9.90 4.26 34.60
C ASN A 77 -8.41 4.55 34.32
N PRO A 78 -8.00 5.82 34.13
CA PRO A 78 -6.62 6.16 33.75
C PRO A 78 -5.56 5.67 34.72
N SER A 79 -5.87 5.57 36.02
CA SER A 79 -4.91 5.10 37.04
C SER A 79 -4.74 3.57 37.04
N LYS A 80 -5.70 2.84 36.46
CA LYS A 80 -5.70 1.37 36.47
C LYS A 80 -5.43 0.76 35.11
N ASP A 81 -5.92 1.35 34.02
CA ASP A 81 -6.07 0.65 32.74
C ASP A 81 -4.95 0.95 31.73
N GLY A 82 -4.03 1.87 32.04
CA GLY A 82 -2.90 2.21 31.15
C GLY A 82 -3.32 2.98 29.91
N LEU A 83 -2.50 2.93 28.85
CA LEU A 83 -2.68 3.74 27.64
C LEU A 83 -3.82 3.21 26.76
N VAL A 84 -4.56 4.12 26.12
CA VAL A 84 -5.61 3.76 25.14
C VAL A 84 -4.95 3.24 23.88
N CYS A 85 -5.46 2.14 23.33
CA CYS A 85 -5.09 1.70 21.98
C CYS A 85 -6.25 0.99 21.29
N THR A 86 -6.11 0.78 19.98
CA THR A 86 -7.10 -0.02 19.23
C THR A 86 -7.04 -1.49 19.65
N ALA A 87 -8.16 -2.21 19.60
CA ALA A 87 -8.22 -3.66 19.83
C ALA A 87 -7.59 -4.48 18.69
N ARG A 88 -7.10 -3.82 17.63
CA ARG A 88 -6.50 -4.46 16.45
C ARG A 88 -5.29 -5.28 16.86
N LYS A 89 -5.32 -6.58 16.59
CA LYS A 89 -4.21 -7.47 16.98
C LYS A 89 -2.93 -7.17 16.18
N PRO A 90 -1.75 -7.32 16.81
CA PRO A 90 -0.43 -7.03 16.21
C PRO A 90 -0.24 -7.61 14.81
N TYR A 91 -0.59 -8.89 14.64
CA TYR A 91 -0.39 -9.62 13.38
C TYR A 91 -1.29 -9.12 12.25
N ILE A 92 -2.33 -8.32 12.52
CA ILE A 92 -3.21 -7.74 11.51
C ILE A 92 -2.59 -6.49 10.87
N ALA A 93 -1.61 -5.85 11.53
CA ALA A 93 -0.90 -4.73 10.94
C ALA A 93 0.04 -5.21 9.82
N VAL A 94 0.06 -4.48 8.70
CA VAL A 94 0.94 -4.79 7.56
C VAL A 94 2.41 -4.57 7.94
N GLY A 95 2.73 -3.44 8.58
CA GLY A 95 4.10 -3.08 8.95
C GLY A 95 4.76 -4.05 9.93
N MET A 96 6.08 -4.22 9.82
CA MET A 96 6.88 -5.15 10.64
C MET A 96 7.21 -4.61 12.04
N ARG A 97 6.66 -3.47 12.46
CA ARG A 97 6.99 -2.84 13.75
C ARG A 97 6.58 -3.74 14.93
N ASN A 98 7.49 -3.89 15.88
CA ASN A 98 7.17 -4.48 17.18
C ASN A 98 6.20 -3.57 17.94
N VAL A 99 5.04 -4.10 18.30
CA VAL A 99 4.00 -3.38 19.05
C VAL A 99 4.14 -3.61 20.55
N ASP A 100 5.35 -3.39 21.05
CA ASP A 100 5.69 -3.63 22.47
C ASP A 100 4.86 -2.78 23.43
N TYR A 101 4.33 -1.64 22.96
CA TYR A 101 3.37 -0.83 23.72
C TYR A 101 2.10 -1.60 24.11
N LYS A 102 1.72 -2.67 23.38
CA LYS A 102 0.61 -3.56 23.75
C LYS A 102 0.99 -4.67 24.72
N ARG A 103 2.28 -4.84 25.04
CA ARG A 103 2.71 -5.75 26.12
C ARG A 103 2.54 -5.11 27.49
N ALA A 104 2.70 -3.79 27.55
CA ALA A 104 2.39 -3.02 28.74
C ALA A 104 0.87 -2.98 28.97
N ARG A 105 0.46 -2.54 30.16
CA ARG A 105 -0.94 -2.36 30.50
C ARG A 105 -1.59 -1.34 29.57
N HIS A 106 -2.70 -1.72 28.94
CA HIS A 106 -3.38 -0.90 27.95
C HIS A 106 -4.89 -1.14 27.98
N PHE A 107 -5.63 -0.19 27.44
CA PHE A 107 -7.08 -0.21 27.33
C PHE A 107 -7.49 -0.29 25.85
N GLU A 108 -7.96 -1.46 25.44
CA GLU A 108 -8.37 -1.71 24.05
C GLU A 108 -9.76 -1.11 23.74
N VAL A 109 -9.84 -0.45 22.59
CA VAL A 109 -11.07 0.06 21.97
C VAL A 109 -11.23 -0.57 20.59
N ASP A 110 -12.35 -1.26 20.37
CA ASP A 110 -12.60 -1.92 19.09
C ASP A 110 -13.11 -0.92 18.04
N LEU A 111 -12.46 -0.93 16.87
CA LEU A 111 -12.81 -0.14 15.69
C LEU A 111 -13.13 -1.04 14.48
N SER A 112 -13.29 -2.35 14.68
CA SER A 112 -13.46 -3.33 13.60
C SER A 112 -14.70 -3.11 12.72
N GLU A 113 -15.72 -2.42 13.25
CA GLU A 113 -16.97 -2.10 12.54
C GLU A 113 -16.83 -0.91 11.55
N PHE A 114 -15.75 -0.13 11.63
CA PHE A 114 -15.54 1.09 10.82
C PHE A 114 -14.98 0.79 9.43
N ARG A 115 -15.80 0.19 8.56
CA ARG A 115 -15.41 -0.35 7.24
C ARG A 115 -16.31 0.09 6.07
N ASN A 116 -17.06 1.18 6.23
CA ASN A 116 -18.04 1.66 5.27
C ASN A 116 -17.51 2.85 4.48
N VAL A 117 -17.81 2.87 3.18
CA VAL A 117 -17.82 4.11 2.40
C VAL A 117 -19.09 4.85 2.82
N LEU A 118 -18.99 6.04 3.41
CA LEU A 118 -20.13 6.75 4.00
C LEU A 118 -20.85 7.61 2.97
N ASP A 119 -20.11 8.24 2.07
CA ASP A 119 -20.66 9.11 1.02
C ASP A 119 -19.67 9.28 -0.14
N ILE A 120 -20.21 9.56 -1.34
CA ILE A 120 -19.44 9.94 -2.54
C ILE A 120 -20.12 11.18 -3.14
N ASP A 121 -19.58 12.35 -2.82
CA ASP A 121 -20.06 13.64 -3.31
C ASP A 121 -19.38 13.97 -4.65
N ARG A 122 -20.17 13.97 -5.72
CA ARG A 122 -19.69 14.23 -7.09
C ARG A 122 -19.58 15.73 -7.42
N GLU A 123 -20.23 16.58 -6.63
CA GLU A 123 -20.17 18.03 -6.82
C GLU A 123 -18.95 18.59 -6.10
N ARG A 124 -18.75 18.20 -4.83
CA ARG A 124 -17.57 18.59 -4.05
C ARG A 124 -16.33 17.76 -4.38
N MET A 125 -16.48 16.66 -5.12
CA MET A 125 -15.41 15.70 -5.43
C MET A 125 -14.75 15.17 -4.15
N ILE A 126 -15.56 14.66 -3.22
CA ILE A 126 -15.11 14.16 -1.92
C ILE A 126 -15.72 12.77 -1.65
N ALA A 127 -14.90 11.84 -1.22
CA ALA A 127 -15.33 10.58 -0.62
C ALA A 127 -15.23 10.68 0.91
N ARG A 128 -16.33 10.44 1.62
CA ARG A 128 -16.29 10.25 3.08
C ARG A 128 -16.24 8.75 3.38
N VAL A 129 -15.22 8.30 4.09
CA VAL A 129 -14.95 6.87 4.32
C VAL A 129 -14.51 6.59 5.75
N GLU A 130 -14.77 5.38 6.22
CA GLU A 130 -14.28 4.89 7.51
C GLU A 130 -12.84 4.32 7.40
N PRO A 131 -12.05 4.33 8.49
CA PRO A 131 -10.61 4.01 8.49
C PRO A 131 -10.23 2.60 8.01
N LEU A 132 -11.13 1.61 8.08
CA LEU A 132 -10.86 0.24 7.62
C LEU A 132 -11.34 -0.02 6.19
N VAL A 133 -11.90 0.98 5.50
CA VAL A 133 -12.06 0.91 4.06
C VAL A 133 -10.68 0.76 3.43
N ASN A 134 -10.52 -0.23 2.56
CA ASN A 134 -9.25 -0.53 1.90
C ASN A 134 -9.23 -0.07 0.44
N MET A 135 -8.04 -0.02 -0.17
CA MET A 135 -7.86 0.47 -1.55
C MET A 135 -8.65 -0.38 -2.55
N GLY A 136 -8.76 -1.68 -2.33
CA GLY A 136 -9.55 -2.59 -3.16
C GLY A 136 -11.05 -2.30 -3.13
N GLN A 137 -11.58 -1.93 -1.96
CA GLN A 137 -12.98 -1.57 -1.74
C GLN A 137 -13.30 -0.19 -2.33
N ILE A 138 -12.55 0.86 -1.98
CA ILE A 138 -12.87 2.21 -2.45
C ILE A 138 -12.76 2.32 -3.98
N SER A 139 -11.73 1.74 -4.58
CA SER A 139 -11.58 1.74 -6.04
C SER A 139 -12.67 0.95 -6.77
N ARG A 140 -13.19 -0.14 -6.17
CA ARG A 140 -14.34 -0.89 -6.71
C ARG A 140 -15.60 -0.03 -6.75
N VAL A 141 -15.78 0.86 -5.77
CA VAL A 141 -16.91 1.78 -5.70
C VAL A 141 -16.74 2.97 -6.64
N THR A 142 -15.57 3.62 -6.66
CA THR A 142 -15.38 4.90 -7.37
C THR A 142 -15.05 4.75 -8.84
N VAL A 143 -14.22 3.78 -9.24
CA VAL A 143 -13.74 3.66 -10.64
C VAL A 143 -14.89 3.44 -11.63
N PRO A 144 -15.93 2.63 -11.36
CA PRO A 144 -17.08 2.54 -12.24
C PRO A 144 -17.87 3.84 -12.42
N MET A 145 -17.66 4.82 -11.53
CA MET A 145 -18.23 6.17 -11.63
C MET A 145 -17.32 7.15 -12.38
N ASN A 146 -16.23 6.67 -12.98
CA ASN A 146 -15.14 7.49 -13.54
C ASN A 146 -14.52 8.44 -12.50
N LEU A 147 -14.45 7.98 -11.25
CA LEU A 147 -13.85 8.71 -10.13
C LEU A 147 -12.78 7.87 -9.43
N SER A 148 -11.80 8.53 -8.83
CA SER A 148 -10.81 7.89 -7.98
C SER A 148 -10.30 8.83 -6.90
N LEU A 149 -9.67 8.30 -5.85
CA LEU A 149 -8.90 9.13 -4.93
C LEU A 149 -7.71 9.73 -5.70
N GLU A 150 -7.26 10.92 -5.31
CA GLU A 150 -6.06 11.55 -5.86
C GLU A 150 -4.82 10.65 -5.76
N VAL A 151 -4.69 9.91 -4.65
CA VAL A 151 -3.63 8.93 -4.40
C VAL A 151 -4.28 7.60 -4.02
N VAL A 152 -3.99 6.54 -4.79
CA VAL A 152 -4.46 5.18 -4.52
C VAL A 152 -3.25 4.28 -4.37
N ALA A 153 -2.97 3.80 -3.16
CA ALA A 153 -1.86 2.86 -2.93
C ALA A 153 -2.09 1.52 -3.66
N GLU A 154 -0.99 0.88 -4.03
CA GLU A 154 -0.88 -0.20 -5.00
C GLU A 154 -1.33 -1.60 -4.53
N LEU A 155 -1.62 -1.73 -3.23
CA LEU A 155 -2.05 -2.97 -2.59
C LEU A 155 -3.50 -2.88 -2.09
N ASP A 156 -4.34 -3.82 -2.51
CA ASP A 156 -5.78 -3.89 -2.19
C ASP A 156 -6.06 -3.79 -0.67
N ASP A 157 -5.21 -4.41 0.16
CA ASP A 157 -5.42 -4.60 1.60
C ASP A 157 -5.01 -3.40 2.46
N LEU A 158 -4.38 -2.37 1.87
CA LEU A 158 -4.01 -1.13 2.58
C LEU A 158 -5.27 -0.33 2.91
N THR A 159 -5.41 0.08 4.18
CA THR A 159 -6.59 0.79 4.66
C THR A 159 -6.37 2.28 4.70
N VAL A 160 -7.43 3.06 4.49
CA VAL A 160 -7.44 4.53 4.56
C VAL A 160 -6.78 5.03 5.84
N GLY A 161 -7.19 4.51 7.00
CA GLY A 161 -6.61 4.91 8.27
C GLY A 161 -5.14 4.52 8.42
N GLY A 162 -4.69 3.45 7.76
CA GLY A 162 -3.28 3.05 7.74
C GLY A 162 -2.43 3.99 6.89
N LEU A 163 -2.95 4.43 5.74
CA LEU A 163 -2.26 5.37 4.86
C LEU A 163 -2.18 6.77 5.48
N ILE A 164 -3.25 7.23 6.15
CA ILE A 164 -3.26 8.51 6.86
C ILE A 164 -2.28 8.51 8.04
N ASN A 165 -2.39 7.53 8.94
CA ASN A 165 -1.54 7.49 10.15
C ASN A 165 -0.11 7.03 9.87
N GLY A 166 0.13 6.50 8.67
CA GLY A 166 1.41 5.99 8.18
C GLY A 166 2.07 6.98 7.22
N TYR A 167 2.55 6.45 6.08
CA TYR A 167 3.23 7.24 5.05
C TYR A 167 2.29 7.53 3.86
N GLY A 168 1.80 6.48 3.20
CA GLY A 168 0.84 6.57 2.11
C GLY A 168 1.37 7.38 0.91
N ILE A 169 2.10 6.72 0.01
CA ILE A 169 2.64 7.30 -1.21
C ILE A 169 2.31 6.38 -2.39
N GLU A 170 2.15 6.92 -3.60
CA GLU A 170 2.05 6.11 -4.81
C GLU A 170 2.42 6.96 -6.06
N GLY A 171 2.37 6.38 -7.26
CA GLY A 171 2.83 7.06 -8.49
C GLY A 171 2.15 8.39 -8.84
N SER A 172 0.95 8.68 -8.35
CA SER A 172 0.29 9.99 -8.52
C SER A 172 0.70 11.05 -7.49
N SER A 173 1.48 10.66 -6.46
CA SER A 173 1.90 11.55 -5.38
C SER A 173 2.75 12.73 -5.84
N HIS A 174 3.36 12.66 -7.02
CA HIS A 174 4.10 13.78 -7.59
C HIS A 174 3.21 14.97 -7.97
N LEU A 175 1.91 14.74 -8.19
CA LEU A 175 0.90 15.79 -8.44
C LEU A 175 0.18 16.20 -7.16
N TYR A 176 -0.15 15.23 -6.31
CA TYR A 176 -1.11 15.41 -5.21
C TYR A 176 -0.51 15.36 -3.80
N GLY A 177 0.80 15.08 -3.68
CA GLY A 177 1.46 14.86 -2.40
C GLY A 177 1.24 13.45 -1.83
N LEU A 178 1.41 13.31 -0.53
CA LEU A 178 1.11 12.06 0.17
C LEU A 178 -0.40 11.84 0.28
N PHE A 179 -0.81 10.61 0.58
CA PHE A 179 -2.21 10.26 0.79
C PHE A 179 -2.88 11.17 1.83
N SER A 180 -2.17 11.55 2.89
CA SER A 180 -2.65 12.50 3.90
C SER A 180 -2.94 13.90 3.34
N ASP A 181 -2.18 14.36 2.34
CA ASP A 181 -2.33 15.69 1.73
C ASP A 181 -3.63 15.79 0.91
N THR A 182 -4.19 14.63 0.52
CA THR A 182 -5.47 14.50 -0.18
C THR A 182 -6.69 14.60 0.74
N VAL A 183 -6.48 14.55 2.06
CA VAL A 183 -7.56 14.58 3.05
C VAL A 183 -7.95 16.00 3.39
N VAL A 184 -9.26 16.29 3.46
CA VAL A 184 -9.78 17.62 3.78
C VAL A 184 -10.43 17.71 5.16
N ALA A 185 -10.80 16.58 5.75
CA ALA A 185 -11.29 16.51 7.11
C ALA A 185 -11.06 15.14 7.75
N TYR A 186 -10.84 15.15 9.07
CA TYR A 186 -10.83 13.95 9.90
C TYR A 186 -11.94 14.03 10.94
N GLU A 187 -12.58 12.90 11.22
CA GLU A 187 -13.41 12.73 12.40
C GLU A 187 -12.69 11.81 13.38
N ILE A 188 -12.45 12.33 14.59
CA ILE A 188 -11.53 11.72 15.55
C ILE A 188 -12.22 11.65 16.91
N VAL A 189 -12.12 10.50 17.57
CA VAL A 189 -12.47 10.37 18.98
C VAL A 189 -11.21 10.54 19.83
N LEU A 190 -11.18 11.61 20.63
CA LEU A 190 -10.09 11.93 21.54
C LEU A 190 -10.10 11.01 22.78
N ALA A 191 -8.99 10.99 23.51
CA ALA A 191 -8.82 10.14 24.69
C ALA A 191 -9.82 10.43 25.83
N ASP A 192 -10.34 11.65 25.90
CA ASP A 192 -11.39 12.07 26.85
C ASP A 192 -12.82 11.72 26.39
N GLY A 193 -12.95 11.12 25.19
CA GLY A 193 -14.21 10.72 24.59
C GLY A 193 -14.94 11.83 23.82
N ARG A 194 -14.35 13.01 23.63
CA ARG A 194 -14.88 14.00 22.68
C ARG A 194 -14.73 13.49 21.25
N VAL A 195 -15.75 13.76 20.43
CA VAL A 195 -15.71 13.53 18.98
C VAL A 195 -15.49 14.89 18.33
N VAL A 196 -14.43 15.01 17.56
CA VAL A 196 -14.02 16.27 16.93
C VAL A 196 -13.91 16.07 15.42
N ARG A 197 -14.27 17.12 14.67
CA ARG A 197 -13.99 17.22 13.24
C ARG A 197 -12.80 18.15 13.07
N ALA A 198 -11.67 17.64 12.60
CA ALA A 198 -10.46 18.43 12.38
C ALA A 198 -10.34 18.81 10.90
N THR A 199 -10.19 20.09 10.61
CA THR A 199 -9.90 20.64 9.28
C THR A 199 -8.80 21.67 9.35
N LYS A 200 -8.24 22.04 8.19
CA LYS A 200 -7.17 23.05 8.09
C LYS A 200 -7.56 24.42 8.67
N ASP A 201 -8.85 24.73 8.75
CA ASP A 201 -9.41 26.07 8.93
C ASP A 201 -10.33 26.21 10.16
N ASN A 202 -10.37 25.24 11.07
CA ASN A 202 -11.15 25.32 12.31
C ASN A 202 -10.28 25.23 13.59
N GLU A 203 -10.90 25.21 14.77
CA GLU A 203 -10.19 25.18 16.05
C GLU A 203 -9.34 23.91 16.30
N TYR A 204 -9.41 22.90 15.42
CA TYR A 204 -8.64 21.65 15.48
C TYR A 204 -7.61 21.53 14.35
N SER A 205 -7.19 22.66 13.77
CA SER A 205 -6.20 22.70 12.69
C SER A 205 -4.85 22.12 13.09
N ASP A 206 -4.41 22.32 14.34
CA ASP A 206 -3.21 21.70 14.89
C ASP A 206 -3.29 20.17 14.87
N LEU A 207 -4.43 19.61 15.28
CA LEU A 207 -4.69 18.17 15.22
C LEU A 207 -4.76 17.69 13.78
N PHE A 208 -5.39 18.45 12.87
CA PHE A 208 -5.45 18.11 11.45
C PHE A 208 -4.04 17.88 10.85
N TYR A 209 -3.09 18.80 11.12
CA TYR A 209 -1.72 18.65 10.65
C TYR A 209 -0.89 17.62 11.44
N ALA A 210 -1.28 17.29 12.68
CA ALA A 210 -0.55 16.34 13.52
C ALA A 210 -0.99 14.87 13.33
N ILE A 211 -2.20 14.61 12.81
CA ILE A 211 -2.70 13.24 12.58
C ILE A 211 -1.85 12.43 11.61
N PRO A 212 -1.44 12.97 10.44
CA PRO A 212 -0.56 12.28 9.53
C PRO A 212 0.68 11.78 10.27
N TRP A 213 1.09 10.53 10.01
CA TRP A 213 2.27 9.90 10.61
C TRP A 213 2.22 9.69 12.14
N SER A 214 1.12 10.06 12.80
CA SER A 214 0.96 9.88 14.25
C SER A 214 0.92 8.42 14.69
N GLN A 215 0.80 7.47 13.75
CA GLN A 215 0.64 6.04 14.04
C GLN A 215 -0.59 5.75 14.93
N GLY A 216 -1.60 6.62 14.89
CA GLY A 216 -2.82 6.50 15.69
C GLY A 216 -2.64 6.83 17.18
N THR A 217 -1.62 7.61 17.54
CA THR A 217 -1.31 7.97 18.94
C THR A 217 -2.09 9.17 19.47
N LEU A 218 -2.55 10.06 18.58
CA LEU A 218 -3.21 11.32 18.95
C LEU A 218 -4.74 11.22 19.09
N GLY A 219 -5.33 10.15 18.55
CA GLY A 219 -6.77 9.92 18.63
C GLY A 219 -7.20 8.71 17.81
N LEU A 220 -8.46 8.29 18.00
CA LEU A 220 -9.08 7.22 17.24
C LEU A 220 -9.76 7.83 16.01
N LEU A 221 -9.10 7.75 14.86
CA LEU A 221 -9.69 8.12 13.57
C LEU A 221 -10.89 7.23 13.29
N VAL A 222 -12.08 7.82 13.06
CA VAL A 222 -13.34 7.09 12.79
C VAL A 222 -13.92 7.39 11.42
N SER A 223 -13.63 8.55 10.82
CA SER A 223 -13.88 8.80 9.39
C SER A 223 -12.92 9.85 8.81
N ALA A 224 -12.79 9.86 7.48
CA ALA A 224 -12.02 10.86 6.74
C ALA A 224 -12.79 11.29 5.48
N GLU A 225 -12.67 12.58 5.11
CA GLU A 225 -13.15 13.15 3.86
C GLU A 225 -11.96 13.34 2.90
N ILE A 226 -11.93 12.64 1.77
CA ILE A 226 -10.76 12.54 0.87
C ILE A 226 -11.13 13.06 -0.51
N ARG A 227 -10.26 13.86 -1.14
CA ARG A 227 -10.49 14.40 -2.48
C ARG A 227 -10.53 13.30 -3.55
N LEU A 228 -11.41 13.53 -4.52
CA LEU A 228 -11.60 12.70 -5.70
C LEU A 228 -11.15 13.44 -6.96
N ILE A 229 -10.72 12.68 -7.95
CA ILE A 229 -10.43 13.15 -9.31
C ILE A 229 -11.27 12.38 -10.34
N PRO A 230 -11.61 13.03 -11.48
CA PRO A 230 -12.12 12.30 -12.62
C PRO A 230 -11.03 11.39 -13.20
N VAL A 231 -11.39 10.16 -13.56
CA VAL A 231 -10.49 9.20 -14.19
C VAL A 231 -11.13 8.58 -15.42
N LYS A 232 -10.32 8.02 -16.32
CA LYS A 232 -10.80 7.27 -17.48
C LYS A 232 -10.69 5.76 -17.26
N GLU A 233 -11.26 4.97 -18.17
CA GLU A 233 -11.39 3.52 -18.02
C GLU A 233 -10.04 2.77 -18.13
N TYR A 234 -9.06 3.38 -18.80
CA TYR A 234 -7.73 2.81 -18.98
C TYR A 234 -6.63 3.77 -18.52
N MET A 235 -5.51 3.17 -18.10
CA MET A 235 -4.22 3.81 -17.95
C MET A 235 -3.37 3.41 -19.16
N LYS A 236 -2.96 4.39 -19.96
CA LYS A 236 -1.91 4.23 -20.97
C LYS A 236 -0.56 4.28 -20.26
N VAL A 237 0.16 3.16 -20.25
CA VAL A 237 1.45 3.03 -19.58
C VAL A 237 2.56 2.93 -20.61
N THR A 238 3.56 3.79 -20.50
CA THR A 238 4.81 3.73 -21.27
C THR A 238 5.88 3.11 -20.38
N TYR A 239 6.54 2.06 -20.87
CA TYR A 239 7.67 1.41 -20.19
C TYR A 239 8.94 1.79 -20.93
N GLN A 240 9.78 2.60 -20.29
CA GLN A 240 11.04 3.06 -20.84
C GLN A 240 12.21 2.34 -20.15
N PRO A 241 12.96 1.47 -20.87
CA PRO A 241 14.15 0.86 -20.31
C PRO A 241 15.25 1.90 -20.17
N VAL A 242 16.03 1.78 -19.09
CA VAL A 242 17.17 2.64 -18.82
C VAL A 242 18.36 1.75 -18.49
N ILE A 243 19.42 1.88 -19.26
CA ILE A 243 20.70 1.18 -19.06
C ILE A 243 21.77 2.24 -18.82
N GLY A 244 22.43 2.16 -17.67
CA GLY A 244 23.39 3.17 -17.21
C GLY A 244 23.64 2.98 -15.72
N ASN A 245 24.51 3.79 -15.11
CA ASN A 245 24.76 3.68 -13.67
C ASN A 245 23.55 4.20 -12.84
N LEU A 246 23.60 4.06 -11.51
CA LEU A 246 22.52 4.49 -10.61
C LEU A 246 22.15 5.99 -10.73
N LYS A 247 23.09 6.87 -11.10
CA LYS A 247 22.79 8.28 -11.36
C LYS A 247 22.07 8.48 -12.68
N ASP A 248 22.39 7.69 -13.71
CA ASP A 248 21.65 7.69 -14.97
C ASP A 248 20.21 7.22 -14.76
N LEU A 249 20.02 6.16 -13.95
CA LEU A 249 18.69 5.68 -13.56
C LEU A 249 17.90 6.73 -12.78
N ALA A 250 18.56 7.40 -11.82
CA ALA A 250 17.95 8.49 -11.07
C ALA A 250 17.57 9.67 -11.98
N GLN A 251 18.44 10.06 -12.91
CA GLN A 251 18.15 11.14 -13.86
C GLN A 251 16.97 10.79 -14.77
N ALA A 252 16.88 9.54 -15.25
CA ALA A 252 15.73 9.10 -16.03
C ALA A 252 14.41 9.14 -15.24
N TYR A 253 14.44 8.78 -13.95
CA TYR A 253 13.29 8.96 -13.07
C TYR A 253 12.92 10.44 -12.90
N ILE A 254 13.90 11.32 -12.70
CA ILE A 254 13.68 12.77 -12.60
C ILE A 254 13.04 13.32 -13.88
N ASP A 255 13.55 12.92 -15.03
CA ASP A 255 13.07 13.35 -16.35
C ASP A 255 11.65 12.84 -16.65
N SER A 256 11.18 11.81 -15.93
CA SER A 256 9.85 11.23 -16.15
C SER A 256 8.71 12.04 -15.50
N PHE A 257 9.01 12.93 -14.53
CA PHE A 257 7.98 13.73 -13.85
C PHE A 257 7.38 14.84 -14.70
N ALA A 258 8.16 15.42 -15.61
CA ALA A 258 7.72 16.52 -16.44
C ALA A 258 8.44 16.48 -17.78
N PRO A 259 7.75 16.80 -18.88
CA PRO A 259 8.38 16.81 -20.19
C PRO A 259 9.43 17.93 -20.28
N ARG A 260 10.50 17.69 -21.05
CA ARG A 260 11.57 18.68 -21.23
C ARG A 260 11.14 19.95 -21.96
N ASP A 261 10.07 19.88 -22.76
CA ASP A 261 9.50 21.04 -23.45
C ASP A 261 8.57 21.88 -22.56
N GLY A 262 8.35 21.46 -21.31
CA GLY A 262 7.56 22.18 -20.32
C GLY A 262 6.05 22.13 -20.57
N ASP A 263 5.56 21.30 -21.50
CA ASP A 263 4.12 21.20 -21.81
C ASP A 263 3.34 20.54 -20.66
N PRO A 264 2.47 21.28 -19.93
CA PRO A 264 1.73 20.71 -18.80
C PRO A 264 0.83 19.53 -19.20
N GLU A 265 0.33 19.49 -20.44
CA GLU A 265 -0.54 18.42 -20.92
C GLU A 265 0.18 17.07 -21.07
N LYS A 266 1.51 17.06 -21.07
CA LYS A 266 2.32 15.83 -21.15
C LYS A 266 2.82 15.36 -19.79
N ILE A 267 2.61 16.11 -18.71
CA ILE A 267 2.93 15.67 -17.33
C ILE A 267 2.12 14.39 -17.05
N PRO A 268 2.75 13.25 -16.73
CA PRO A 268 2.03 12.00 -16.53
C PRO A 268 1.14 12.04 -15.29
N ASP A 269 0.07 11.25 -15.28
CA ASP A 269 -0.79 11.08 -14.11
C ASP A 269 -0.11 10.18 -13.06
N PHE A 270 0.81 9.30 -13.50
CA PHE A 270 1.56 8.36 -12.65
C PHE A 270 3.01 8.26 -13.07
N VAL A 271 3.91 8.17 -12.08
CA VAL A 271 5.34 7.93 -12.28
C VAL A 271 5.82 6.85 -11.31
N GLU A 272 6.48 5.82 -11.83
CA GLU A 272 7.11 4.76 -11.04
C GLU A 272 8.38 4.28 -11.74
N THR A 273 9.45 4.00 -10.99
CA THR A 273 10.67 3.38 -11.55
C THR A 273 11.02 2.13 -10.77
N MET A 274 11.24 1.03 -11.49
CA MET A 274 11.76 -0.22 -10.94
C MET A 274 13.21 -0.39 -11.34
N ILE A 275 14.09 -0.52 -10.35
CA ILE A 275 15.53 -0.78 -10.54
C ILE A 275 15.76 -2.27 -10.28
N TYR A 276 16.25 -3.00 -11.29
CA TYR A 276 16.47 -4.45 -11.21
C TYR A 276 17.91 -4.80 -10.86
N THR A 277 18.85 -4.01 -11.37
CA THR A 277 20.28 -4.11 -11.09
C THR A 277 20.85 -2.71 -10.94
N PRO A 278 22.10 -2.54 -10.45
CA PRO A 278 22.75 -1.24 -10.40
C PRO A 278 22.91 -0.56 -11.77
N THR A 279 22.67 -1.31 -12.86
CA THR A 279 22.84 -0.84 -14.23
C THR A 279 21.55 -0.82 -15.07
N GLU A 280 20.46 -1.39 -14.56
CA GLU A 280 19.24 -1.62 -15.34
C GLU A 280 17.99 -1.25 -14.54
N GLY A 281 17.18 -0.38 -15.12
CA GLY A 281 15.88 0.01 -14.58
C GLY A 281 14.84 0.20 -15.68
N VAL A 282 13.58 0.25 -15.27
CA VAL A 282 12.46 0.58 -16.15
C VAL A 282 11.68 1.72 -15.50
N CYS A 283 11.67 2.87 -16.17
CA CYS A 283 10.83 4.00 -15.80
C CYS A 283 9.46 3.82 -16.46
N MET A 284 8.41 4.02 -15.69
CA MET A 284 7.02 3.87 -16.13
C MET A 284 6.27 5.17 -15.90
N THR A 285 5.62 5.65 -16.95
CA THR A 285 4.70 6.78 -16.88
C THR A 285 3.31 6.36 -17.29
N GLY A 286 2.30 6.87 -16.59
CA GLY A 286 0.89 6.59 -16.83
C GLY A 286 0.12 7.84 -17.25
N LYS A 287 -0.78 7.71 -18.23
CA LYS A 287 -1.77 8.74 -18.61
C LYS A 287 -3.16 8.11 -18.69
N TYR A 288 -4.19 8.75 -18.14
CA TYR A 288 -5.56 8.27 -18.30
C TYR A 288 -6.02 8.35 -19.76
N ALA A 289 -6.47 7.21 -20.28
CA ALA A 289 -6.94 7.02 -21.65
C ALA A 289 -8.38 6.51 -21.67
N SER A 290 -9.17 6.96 -22.65
CA SER A 290 -10.55 6.50 -22.80
C SER A 290 -10.60 5.09 -23.39
N LYS A 291 -11.73 4.43 -23.23
CA LYS A 291 -11.99 3.13 -23.86
C LYS A 291 -11.88 3.17 -25.40
N GLU A 292 -12.28 4.26 -26.03
CA GLU A 292 -12.18 4.46 -27.48
C GLU A 292 -10.72 4.53 -27.92
N GLU A 293 -9.87 5.26 -27.18
CA GLU A 293 -8.44 5.33 -27.44
C GLU A 293 -7.80 3.96 -27.29
N ALA A 294 -8.03 3.27 -26.17
CA ALA A 294 -7.45 1.96 -25.89
C ALA A 294 -7.81 0.90 -26.96
N LYS A 295 -8.99 1.01 -27.57
CA LYS A 295 -9.48 0.09 -28.61
C LYS A 295 -9.10 0.46 -30.04
N LYS A 296 -8.37 1.56 -30.28
CA LYS A 296 -7.89 1.91 -31.62
C LYS A 296 -6.97 0.80 -32.16
N LYS A 297 -7.07 0.53 -33.47
CA LYS A 297 -6.24 -0.47 -34.15
C LYS A 297 -4.75 -0.15 -33.94
N GLY A 298 -3.99 -1.14 -33.46
CA GLY A 298 -2.55 -1.01 -33.17
C GLY A 298 -2.24 -0.82 -31.68
N ASN A 299 -3.21 -0.39 -30.87
CA ASN A 299 -3.02 -0.30 -29.42
C ASN A 299 -3.15 -1.68 -28.75
N VAL A 300 -2.34 -1.93 -27.73
CA VAL A 300 -2.32 -3.19 -26.98
C VAL A 300 -3.03 -3.00 -25.64
N ILE A 301 -4.09 -3.76 -25.40
CA ILE A 301 -4.76 -3.79 -24.10
C ILE A 301 -4.18 -4.91 -23.25
N ASN A 302 -3.61 -4.57 -22.09
CA ASN A 302 -3.07 -5.53 -21.15
C ASN A 302 -3.89 -5.60 -19.86
N GLN A 303 -4.66 -6.66 -19.74
CA GLN A 303 -5.42 -7.02 -18.52
C GLN A 303 -4.47 -7.62 -17.47
N VAL A 304 -3.64 -6.81 -16.79
CA VAL A 304 -2.65 -7.31 -15.82
C VAL A 304 -3.31 -8.01 -14.62
N GLY A 305 -4.59 -7.76 -14.38
CA GLY A 305 -5.40 -8.39 -13.34
C GLY A 305 -5.70 -9.88 -13.54
N TRP A 306 -5.25 -10.56 -14.60
CA TRP A 306 -5.43 -12.02 -14.75
C TRP A 306 -4.40 -12.84 -13.97
N TRP A 307 -4.84 -13.83 -13.18
CA TRP A 307 -3.97 -14.55 -12.24
C TRP A 307 -2.89 -15.40 -12.89
N PHE A 308 -3.12 -15.81 -14.13
CA PHE A 308 -2.18 -16.59 -14.92
C PHE A 308 -1.14 -15.73 -15.65
N LYS A 309 -1.17 -14.39 -15.53
CA LYS A 309 -0.17 -13.50 -16.15
C LYS A 309 1.09 -13.35 -15.29
N PRO A 310 2.25 -13.01 -15.89
CA PRO A 310 3.45 -12.70 -15.13
C PRO A 310 3.18 -11.59 -14.13
N TRP A 311 3.92 -11.56 -13.03
CA TRP A 311 3.82 -10.47 -12.07
C TRP A 311 4.23 -9.15 -12.72
N PHE A 312 3.64 -8.05 -12.25
CA PHE A 312 3.77 -6.77 -12.93
C PHE A 312 5.22 -6.32 -13.10
N TYR A 313 6.05 -6.44 -12.05
CA TYR A 313 7.47 -6.11 -12.14
C TYR A 313 8.23 -7.00 -13.14
N GLN A 314 7.85 -8.26 -13.34
CA GLN A 314 8.47 -9.14 -14.35
C GLN A 314 8.01 -8.79 -15.77
N HIS A 315 6.76 -8.31 -15.90
CA HIS A 315 6.24 -7.82 -17.17
C HIS A 315 6.93 -6.51 -17.58
N ALA A 316 7.06 -5.56 -16.65
CA ALA A 316 7.77 -4.31 -16.86
C ALA A 316 9.24 -4.54 -17.27
N GLN A 317 9.92 -5.51 -16.65
CA GLN A 317 11.32 -5.85 -16.94
C GLN A 317 11.57 -6.19 -18.42
N LYS A 318 10.56 -6.70 -19.14
CA LYS A 318 10.68 -7.03 -20.57
C LYS A 318 11.02 -5.82 -21.44
N ALA A 319 10.83 -4.60 -20.95
CA ALA A 319 11.28 -3.39 -21.63
C ALA A 319 12.79 -3.41 -21.88
N LEU A 320 13.58 -4.00 -20.97
CA LEU A 320 15.03 -4.12 -21.11
C LEU A 320 15.43 -4.96 -22.34
N GLU A 321 14.60 -5.93 -22.73
CA GLU A 321 14.83 -6.80 -23.90
C GLU A 321 14.18 -6.24 -25.17
N LYS A 322 13.00 -5.63 -25.04
CA LYS A 322 12.15 -5.24 -26.18
C LYS A 322 12.34 -3.80 -26.63
N GLY A 323 13.02 -2.98 -25.83
CA GLY A 323 12.97 -1.54 -25.98
C GLY A 323 11.69 -0.95 -25.37
N GLU A 324 11.50 0.35 -25.58
CA GLU A 324 10.32 1.07 -25.12
C GLU A 324 9.04 0.49 -25.73
N PHE A 325 8.01 0.32 -24.91
CA PHE A 325 6.69 -0.06 -25.39
C PHE A 325 5.57 0.60 -24.59
N VAL A 326 4.38 0.65 -25.20
CA VAL A 326 3.18 1.26 -24.63
C VAL A 326 2.05 0.24 -24.62
N GLU A 327 1.28 0.22 -23.54
CA GLU A 327 0.05 -0.57 -23.46
C GLU A 327 -1.04 0.16 -22.66
N TYR A 328 -2.27 -0.34 -22.74
CA TYR A 328 -3.43 0.19 -22.05
C TYR A 328 -3.92 -0.83 -21.03
N ILE A 329 -3.86 -0.48 -19.77
CA ILE A 329 -4.28 -1.32 -18.64
C ILE A 329 -5.59 -0.77 -18.10
N PRO A 330 -6.62 -1.58 -17.80
CA PRO A 330 -7.80 -1.06 -17.10
C PRO A 330 -7.39 -0.32 -15.84
N THR A 331 -7.92 0.88 -15.61
CA THR A 331 -7.44 1.78 -14.54
C THR A 331 -7.40 1.11 -13.17
N ARG A 332 -8.44 0.34 -12.84
CA ARG A 332 -8.47 -0.40 -11.56
C ARG A 332 -7.38 -1.47 -11.48
N ASP A 333 -7.10 -2.18 -12.58
CA ASP A 333 -6.04 -3.20 -12.62
C ASP A 333 -4.65 -2.55 -12.45
N TYR A 334 -4.45 -1.36 -13.00
CA TYR A 334 -3.21 -0.61 -12.84
C TYR A 334 -3.00 -0.15 -11.40
N TYR A 335 -4.03 0.34 -10.73
CA TYR A 335 -3.93 0.66 -9.30
C TYR A 335 -3.48 -0.55 -8.49
N HIS A 336 -4.02 -1.74 -8.74
CA HIS A 336 -3.74 -2.93 -7.93
C HIS A 336 -2.67 -3.86 -8.53
N ARG A 337 -1.85 -3.33 -9.44
CA ARG A 337 -0.87 -4.11 -10.24
C ARG A 337 0.11 -4.93 -9.40
N HIS A 338 0.38 -4.49 -8.18
CA HIS A 338 1.32 -5.11 -7.24
C HIS A 338 0.68 -6.04 -6.22
N THR A 339 -0.66 -6.09 -6.14
CA THR A 339 -1.38 -6.83 -5.10
C THR A 339 -1.04 -8.32 -5.10
N ARG A 340 -1.06 -8.99 -6.26
CA ARG A 340 -0.85 -10.45 -6.31
C ARG A 340 0.55 -10.90 -5.94
N CYS A 341 1.55 -10.12 -6.34
CA CYS A 341 2.94 -10.43 -6.07
C CYS A 341 3.44 -9.79 -4.78
N LEU A 342 2.61 -9.00 -4.08
CA LEU A 342 3.02 -8.21 -2.93
C LEU A 342 4.30 -7.43 -3.27
N TYR A 343 4.25 -6.69 -4.38
CA TYR A 343 5.42 -6.08 -5.01
C TYR A 343 6.46 -7.18 -5.38
N TRP A 344 7.59 -7.27 -4.66
CA TRP A 344 8.66 -8.24 -4.91
C TRP A 344 8.64 -9.42 -3.92
N GLU A 345 7.82 -9.34 -2.87
CA GLU A 345 7.79 -10.30 -1.77
C GLU A 345 7.26 -11.67 -2.17
N GLY A 346 6.41 -11.74 -3.20
CA GLY A 346 5.82 -12.98 -3.69
C GLY A 346 6.86 -14.04 -4.01
N LYS A 347 8.01 -13.64 -4.59
CA LYS A 347 9.13 -14.55 -4.90
C LYS A 347 9.85 -15.03 -3.64
N LEU A 348 9.95 -14.20 -2.63
CA LEU A 348 10.60 -14.56 -1.36
C LEU A 348 9.72 -15.52 -0.54
N ILE A 349 8.40 -15.38 -0.63
CA ILE A 349 7.43 -16.23 0.07
C ILE A 349 7.25 -17.57 -0.67
N LEU A 350 7.12 -17.53 -2.00
CA LEU A 350 6.94 -18.69 -2.87
C LEU A 350 7.89 -18.59 -4.08
N PRO A 351 9.12 -19.15 -3.98
CA PRO A 351 10.17 -18.98 -5.01
C PRO A 351 9.83 -19.44 -6.42
N PHE A 352 8.85 -20.31 -6.57
CA PHE A 352 8.38 -20.86 -7.84
C PHE A 352 6.99 -20.35 -8.26
N ALA A 353 6.39 -19.40 -7.52
CA ALA A 353 5.06 -18.90 -7.84
C ALA A 353 5.02 -18.03 -9.11
N ASP A 354 6.18 -17.62 -9.64
CA ASP A 354 6.32 -16.97 -10.93
C ASP A 354 6.28 -17.94 -12.13
N GLN A 355 6.39 -19.25 -11.88
CA GLN A 355 6.33 -20.27 -12.92
C GLN A 355 4.93 -20.37 -13.53
N TRP A 356 4.86 -20.61 -14.85
CA TRP A 356 3.60 -20.63 -15.58
C TRP A 356 2.61 -21.65 -15.00
N TRP A 357 3.06 -22.87 -14.67
CA TRP A 357 2.20 -23.93 -14.15
C TRP A 357 1.56 -23.54 -12.80
N PHE A 358 2.32 -22.86 -11.93
CA PHE A 358 1.80 -22.38 -10.65
C PHE A 358 0.75 -21.30 -10.88
N ARG A 359 1.07 -20.30 -11.71
CA ARG A 359 0.16 -19.19 -12.00
C ARG A 359 -1.16 -19.66 -12.61
N TRP A 360 -1.12 -20.67 -13.47
CA TRP A 360 -2.34 -21.26 -14.07
C TRP A 360 -3.16 -22.10 -13.08
N THR A 361 -2.53 -22.85 -12.18
CA THR A 361 -3.22 -23.82 -11.30
C THR A 361 -3.59 -23.25 -9.93
N LEU A 362 -2.69 -22.48 -9.31
CA LEU A 362 -2.80 -21.95 -7.94
C LEU A 362 -2.72 -20.42 -7.88
N GLY A 363 -2.37 -19.73 -8.97
CA GLY A 363 -2.23 -18.27 -9.00
C GLY A 363 -3.48 -17.50 -8.60
N TRP A 364 -4.68 -18.08 -8.76
CA TRP A 364 -5.94 -17.48 -8.34
C TRP A 364 -6.11 -17.41 -6.81
N LEU A 365 -5.33 -18.18 -6.04
CA LEU A 365 -5.29 -18.11 -4.57
C LEU A 365 -4.42 -16.95 -4.06
N MET A 366 -3.60 -16.33 -4.92
CA MET A 366 -2.72 -15.22 -4.55
C MET A 366 -3.50 -13.90 -4.44
N PRO A 367 -3.06 -12.96 -3.58
CA PRO A 367 -1.89 -13.06 -2.70
C PRO A 367 -2.19 -13.77 -1.37
N PRO A 368 -1.18 -14.34 -0.69
CA PRO A 368 -1.34 -14.74 0.71
C PRO A 368 -1.62 -13.51 1.57
N LYS A 369 -2.53 -13.64 2.55
CA LYS A 369 -2.82 -12.54 3.47
C LYS A 369 -1.64 -12.33 4.40
N VAL A 370 -1.06 -11.12 4.38
CA VAL A 370 0.11 -10.75 5.20
C VAL A 370 -0.11 -11.04 6.68
N SER A 371 -1.34 -10.82 7.18
CA SER A 371 -1.67 -11.08 8.57
C SER A 371 -1.59 -12.55 8.96
N LEU A 372 -1.92 -13.45 8.02
CA LEU A 372 -1.87 -14.89 8.23
C LEU A 372 -0.44 -15.43 8.08
N LEU A 373 0.35 -14.87 7.17
CA LEU A 373 1.79 -15.11 7.11
C LEU A 373 2.48 -14.76 8.44
N LYS A 374 2.09 -13.65 9.07
CA LYS A 374 2.57 -13.27 10.41
C LYS A 374 2.05 -14.17 11.52
N ALA A 375 0.75 -14.50 11.50
CA ALA A 375 0.18 -15.38 12.52
C ALA A 375 0.80 -16.79 12.52
N THR A 376 1.28 -17.26 11.36
CA THR A 376 1.96 -18.55 11.20
C THR A 376 3.48 -18.48 11.43
N GLN A 377 4.03 -17.30 11.77
CA GLN A 377 5.44 -17.15 12.14
C GLN A 377 5.63 -17.50 13.62
N GLY A 378 6.36 -18.59 13.89
CA GLY A 378 6.99 -18.78 15.20
C GLY A 378 8.06 -17.70 15.46
N GLU A 379 8.41 -17.50 16.73
CA GLU A 379 9.35 -16.45 17.16
C GLU A 379 10.70 -16.53 16.44
N SER A 380 11.24 -17.74 16.28
CA SER A 380 12.51 -17.97 15.59
C SER A 380 12.48 -17.55 14.12
N ILE A 381 11.36 -17.80 13.42
CA ILE A 381 11.20 -17.42 12.02
C ILE A 381 10.98 -15.90 11.91
N ARG A 382 10.21 -15.31 12.83
CA ARG A 382 10.03 -13.85 12.86
C ARG A 382 11.37 -13.13 13.04
N ASN A 383 12.19 -13.56 13.99
CA ASN A 383 13.53 -12.99 14.21
C ASN A 383 14.43 -13.18 12.99
N TYR A 384 14.35 -14.34 12.32
CA TYR A 384 15.04 -14.57 11.05
C TYR A 384 14.66 -13.54 9.98
N TYR A 385 13.37 -13.30 9.76
CA TYR A 385 12.94 -12.27 8.80
C TYR A 385 13.39 -10.86 9.23
N HIS A 386 13.33 -10.52 10.53
CA HIS A 386 13.83 -9.21 10.99
C HIS A 386 15.33 -8.99 10.72
N GLU A 387 16.13 -10.05 10.76
CA GLU A 387 17.57 -9.96 10.50
C GLU A 387 17.92 -9.97 9.01
N MET A 388 17.14 -10.69 8.20
CA MET A 388 17.47 -11.01 6.80
C MET A 388 16.66 -10.22 5.78
N HIS A 389 15.60 -9.54 6.21
CA HIS A 389 14.65 -8.87 5.33
C HIS A 389 14.51 -7.41 5.74
N VAL A 390 14.89 -6.52 4.82
CA VAL A 390 14.89 -5.08 5.04
C VAL A 390 13.95 -4.43 4.05
N ILE A 391 12.90 -3.81 4.57
CA ILE A 391 11.99 -2.93 3.82
C ILE A 391 12.17 -1.53 4.40
N GLN A 392 12.49 -0.57 3.54
CA GLN A 392 12.68 0.83 3.94
C GLN A 392 11.97 1.74 2.94
N ASP A 393 11.16 2.64 3.49
CA ASP A 393 10.58 3.75 2.75
C ASP A 393 11.36 5.01 3.14
N MET A 394 11.79 5.78 2.15
CA MET A 394 12.58 7.00 2.36
C MET A 394 12.03 8.15 1.52
N LEU A 395 11.99 9.34 2.10
CA LEU A 395 11.81 10.59 1.37
C LEU A 395 13.17 11.24 1.19
N VAL A 396 13.58 11.44 -0.04
CA VAL A 396 14.88 12.05 -0.39
C VAL A 396 14.62 13.24 -1.31
N PRO A 397 15.31 14.38 -1.14
CA PRO A 397 15.24 15.47 -2.10
C PRO A 397 15.58 14.96 -3.51
N LEU A 398 14.80 15.35 -4.51
CA LEU A 398 14.87 14.77 -5.85
C LEU A 398 16.29 14.79 -6.45
N TYR A 399 17.03 15.88 -6.26
CA TYR A 399 18.41 16.04 -6.73
C TYR A 399 19.44 15.17 -6.00
N LYS A 400 19.06 14.49 -4.90
CA LYS A 400 19.89 13.56 -4.12
C LYS A 400 19.54 12.09 -4.35
N VAL A 401 18.55 11.78 -5.18
CA VAL A 401 18.11 10.39 -5.42
C VAL A 401 19.26 9.51 -5.92
N GLY A 402 20.07 9.99 -6.86
CA GLY A 402 21.24 9.24 -7.36
C GLY A 402 22.27 8.91 -6.26
N GLU A 403 22.61 9.89 -5.42
CA GLU A 403 23.52 9.69 -4.27
C GLU A 403 22.93 8.73 -3.24
N ALA A 404 21.62 8.81 -2.97
CA ALA A 404 20.93 7.93 -2.05
C ALA A 404 20.89 6.47 -2.56
N LEU A 405 20.68 6.27 -3.86
CA LEU A 405 20.75 4.94 -4.49
C LEU A 405 22.17 4.36 -4.41
N GLU A 406 23.20 5.15 -4.71
CA GLU A 406 24.60 4.72 -4.56
C GLU A 406 24.93 4.34 -3.11
N PHE A 407 24.47 5.15 -2.16
CA PHE A 407 24.61 4.87 -0.73
C PHE A 407 23.90 3.55 -0.37
N ALA A 408 22.63 3.40 -0.71
CA ALA A 408 21.85 2.21 -0.39
C ALA A 408 22.48 0.95 -1.00
N HIS A 409 22.93 1.00 -2.27
CA HIS A 409 23.61 -0.10 -2.91
C HIS A 409 24.91 -0.50 -2.18
N ARG A 410 25.76 0.48 -1.85
CA ARG A 410 27.01 0.24 -1.13
C ARG A 410 26.79 -0.35 0.25
N GLU A 411 25.86 0.20 1.04
CA GLU A 411 25.66 -0.25 2.42
C GLU A 411 24.92 -1.60 2.52
N MET A 412 24.07 -1.92 1.54
CA MET A 412 23.18 -3.09 1.62
C MET A 412 23.64 -4.30 0.79
N GLU A 413 24.34 -4.11 -0.33
CA GLU A 413 24.65 -5.20 -1.29
C GLU A 413 26.10 -5.70 -1.26
N HIS A 414 27.02 -5.06 -0.52
CA HIS A 414 28.47 -5.38 -0.55
C HIS A 414 28.89 -6.72 0.09
N ASN A 415 27.96 -7.62 0.41
CA ASN A 415 28.24 -8.90 1.09
C ASN A 415 27.85 -10.15 0.26
N LYS A 416 27.77 -10.05 -1.08
CA LYS A 416 27.44 -11.20 -1.95
C LYS A 416 28.63 -12.01 -2.47
N GLU A 417 29.87 -11.77 -1.99
CA GLU A 417 31.04 -12.63 -2.28
C GLU A 417 31.30 -13.76 -1.25
#